data_AF-A0A4R3MVY4-F1
#
_entry.id   AF-A0A4R3MVY4-F1
#
_cell.length_a   1.000
_cell.length_b   1.000
_cell.length_c   1.000
_cell.angle_alpha   90.00
_cell.angle_beta   90.00
_cell.angle_gamma   90.00
#
_symmetry.space_group_name_H-M   'P 1'
#
loop_
_entity.id
_entity.type
_entity.pdbx_description
1 polymer ?
#
loop_
_entity_poly.entity_id
_entity_poly.type
_entity_poly.pdbx_seq_one_letter_code
_entity_poly.pdbx_strand_id
1 'polypeptide(L)' 'MQFMGYNPTENDYKFWLVVNPSTWLIPTLFAVLVTAILIHVLAYSLPGQAYRAKPAVEAAAPAAAPAATPAG' A
#
# COMPACT_ATOMS: atom_id res chain seq x y z
N MET A 1 -14.10 -7.30 26.92
CA MET A 1 -15.27 -7.60 26.07
C MET A 1 -15.41 -9.11 26.06
N GLN A 2 -16.42 -9.68 26.73
CA GLN A 2 -16.68 -11.12 26.70
C GLN A 2 -17.76 -11.39 25.66
N PHE A 3 -17.54 -12.36 24.78
CA PHE A 3 -18.51 -12.80 23.80
C PHE A 3 -18.80 -14.28 24.06
N MET A 4 -20.06 -14.63 24.37
CA MET A 4 -20.49 -16.02 24.58
C MET A 4 -19.64 -16.79 25.61
N GLY A 5 -19.23 -16.10 26.67
CA GLY A 5 -18.38 -16.67 27.73
C GLY A 5 -16.90 -16.82 27.34
N TYR A 6 -16.51 -16.42 26.13
CA TYR A 6 -15.12 -16.33 25.70
C TYR A 6 -14.57 -14.93 25.93
N ASN A 7 -13.39 -14.87 26.55
CA ASN A 7 -12.62 -13.64 26.71
C ASN A 7 -11.37 -13.70 25.83
N PRO A 8 -11.33 -13.01 24.67
CA PRO A 8 -10.21 -13.11 23.73
C PRO A 8 -8.86 -12.76 24.36
N THR A 9 -8.81 -11.68 25.13
CA THR A 9 -7.55 -11.20 25.73
C THR A 9 -6.93 -12.18 26.72
N GLU A 10 -7.73 -13.07 27.31
CA GLU A 10 -7.25 -14.09 28.26
C GLU A 10 -7.02 -15.46 27.61
N ASN A 11 -7.44 -15.66 26.36
CA ASN A 11 -7.49 -16.99 25.75
C ASN A 11 -6.83 -17.08 24.37
N ASP A 12 -6.61 -15.99 23.64
CA ASP A 12 -6.06 -16.01 22.27
C ASP A 12 -4.66 -16.63 22.19
N TYR A 13 -3.82 -16.44 23.21
CA TYR A 13 -2.47 -17.03 23.26
C TYR A 13 -2.50 -18.56 23.16
N LYS A 14 -3.63 -19.20 23.55
CA LYS A 14 -3.80 -20.65 23.52
C LYS A 14 -3.81 -21.21 22.09
N PHE A 15 -3.99 -20.38 21.07
CA PHE A 15 -3.82 -20.77 19.67
C PHE A 15 -2.46 -21.46 19.43
N TRP A 16 -1.40 -20.98 20.08
CA TRP A 16 -0.06 -21.52 19.92
C TRP A 16 0.17 -22.88 20.62
N LEU A 17 -0.81 -23.37 21.39
CA LEU A 17 -0.77 -24.72 21.96
C LEU A 17 -1.10 -25.80 20.93
N VAL A 18 -1.74 -25.43 19.81
CA VAL A 18 -2.12 -26.34 18.72
C VAL A 18 -1.41 -26.02 17.41
N VAL A 19 -0.89 -24.80 17.26
CA VAL A 19 -0.12 -24.36 16.09
C VAL A 19 1.29 -23.96 16.53
N ASN A 20 2.32 -24.54 15.93
CA ASN A 20 3.71 -24.17 16.24
C ASN A 20 4.07 -22.82 15.59
N PRO A 21 4.35 -21.75 16.36
CA PRO A 21 4.69 -20.44 15.81
C PRO A 21 5.94 -20.46 14.93
N SER A 22 6.95 -21.26 15.28
CA SER A 22 8.22 -21.34 14.54
C SER A 22 8.03 -21.94 13.14
N THR A 23 7.04 -22.81 12.96
CA THR A 23 6.70 -23.38 11.65
C THR A 23 6.00 -22.38 10.73
N TRP A 24 5.21 -21.45 11.29
CA TRP A 24 4.38 -20.51 10.52
C TRP A 24 4.97 -19.11 10.37
N LEU A 25 6.02 -18.77 11.13
CA LEU A 25 6.69 -17.47 11.02
C LEU A 25 7.21 -17.20 9.60
N ILE A 26 7.99 -18.13 9.04
CA ILE A 26 8.58 -17.96 7.69
C ILE A 26 7.49 -17.89 6.59
N PRO A 27 6.49 -18.80 6.54
CA PRO A 27 5.37 -18.67 5.61
C PRO A 27 4.64 -17.33 5.70
N THR A 28 4.40 -16.82 6.91
CA THR A 28 3.73 -15.53 7.13
C THR A 28 4.55 -14.38 6.58
N LEU A 29 5.85 -14.33 6.90
CA LEU A 29 6.74 -13.29 6.39
C LEU A 29 6.87 -13.36 4.86
N PHE A 30 6.90 -14.58 4.29
CA PHE A 30 6.93 -14.76 2.85
C PHE A 30 5.63 -14.28 2.18
N ALA A 31 4.46 -14.57 2.77
CA ALA A 31 3.18 -14.08 2.27
C ALA A 31 3.11 -12.54 2.29
N VAL A 32 3.55 -11.91 3.38
CA VAL A 32 3.63 -10.44 3.48
C VAL A 32 4.62 -9.87 2.46
N LEU A 33 5.79 -10.51 2.29
CA LEU A 33 6.79 -10.09 1.32
C LEU A 33 6.24 -10.14 -0.12
N VAL A 34 5.64 -11.26 -0.51
CA VAL A 34 5.03 -11.44 -1.84
C VAL A 34 3.92 -10.40 -2.04
N THR A 35 3.07 -10.19 -1.04
CA THR A 35 2.00 -9.19 -1.08
C THR A 35 2.58 -7.78 -1.29
N ALA A 36 3.63 -7.41 -0.54
CA ALA A 36 4.29 -6.13 -0.69
C ALA A 36 4.88 -5.97 -2.10
N ILE A 37 5.59 -6.97 -2.63
CA ILE A 37 6.15 -6.92 -3.98
C ILE A 37 5.04 -6.71 -5.02
N LEU A 38 3.95 -7.48 -4.95
CA LEU A 38 2.84 -7.36 -5.89
C LEU A 38 2.20 -5.96 -5.87
N ILE A 39 1.98 -5.41 -4.68
CA ILE A 39 1.43 -4.05 -4.54
C ILE A 39 2.35 -3.03 -5.19
N HIS A 40 3.67 -3.13 -4.98
CA HIS A 40 4.62 -2.18 -5.57
C HIS A 40 4.73 -2.35 -7.09
N VAL A 41 4.71 -3.57 -7.61
CA VAL A 41 4.69 -3.84 -9.05
C VAL A 41 3.45 -3.21 -9.69
N LEU A 42 2.27 -3.39 -9.09
CA LEU A 42 1.03 -2.77 -9.56
C LEU A 42 1.08 -1.24 -9.42
N ALA A 43 1.52 -0.72 -8.28
CA ALA A 43 1.62 0.73 -8.08
C ALA A 43 2.52 1.39 -9.13
N TYR A 44 3.63 0.76 -9.51
CA TYR A 44 4.52 1.28 -10.56
C TYR A 44 4.00 1.11 -11.98
N SER A 45 3.06 0.19 -12.24
CA SER A 45 2.45 0.05 -13.56
C SER A 45 1.38 1.11 -13.82
N LEU A 46 0.85 1.74 -12.77
CA LEU A 46 -0.16 2.79 -12.90
C LEU A 46 0.49 4.17 -13.21
N PRO A 47 -0.12 4.96 -14.12
CA PRO A 47 0.36 6.30 -14.43
C PRO A 47 0.26 7.20 -13.18
N GLY A 48 1.30 7.98 -12.91
CA GLY A 48 1.29 8.95 -11.80
C GLY A 48 1.65 8.36 -10.42
N GLN A 49 1.82 7.05 -10.29
CA GLN A 49 2.03 6.37 -8.99
C GLN A 49 3.48 5.88 -8.77
N ALA A 50 4.36 6.02 -9.76
CA ALA A 50 5.79 5.73 -9.59
C ALA A 50 6.47 6.75 -8.66
N TYR A 51 7.51 6.34 -7.90
CA TYR A 51 8.28 7.21 -7.00
C TYR A 51 8.83 8.50 -7.65
N ARG A 52 8.93 8.53 -8.98
CA ARG A 52 9.41 9.67 -9.79
C ARG A 52 8.36 10.20 -10.77
N ALA A 53 7.10 9.81 -10.62
CA ALA A 53 6.04 10.34 -11.47
C ALA A 53 5.97 11.86 -11.28
N LYS A 54 6.19 12.59 -12.38
CA LYS A 54 6.05 14.04 -12.40
C LYS A 54 4.60 14.37 -11.96
N PRO A 55 4.39 15.29 -11.00
CA PRO A 55 3.03 15.67 -10.63
C PRO A 55 2.30 16.14 -11.89
N ALA A 56 1.08 15.65 -12.11
CA ALA A 56 0.29 15.95 -13.32
C ALA A 56 0.12 17.46 -13.57
N VAL A 57 0.24 18.28 -12.51
CA VAL A 57 0.23 19.75 -12.56
C VAL A 57 1.37 20.32 -13.40
N GLU A 58 2.52 19.66 -13.48
CA GLU A 58 3.69 20.15 -14.22
C GLU A 58 3.72 19.67 -15.68
N ALA A 59 2.70 18.93 -16.12
CA ALA A 59 2.41 18.64 -17.52
C ALA A 59 1.43 19.65 -18.15
N ALA A 60 0.91 20.62 -17.36
CA ALA A 60 -0.05 21.63 -17.82
C ALA A 60 0.56 23.01 -18.15
N ALA A 61 1.88 23.20 -18.01
CA ALA A 61 2.56 24.41 -18.49
C ALA A 61 3.48 24.02 -19.66
N PRO A 62 3.21 24.46 -20.92
CA PRO A 62 2.74 25.80 -21.27
C PRO A 62 1.62 25.78 -22.34
N ALA A 63 0.34 25.82 -21.94
CA ALA A 63 -0.76 26.10 -22.86
C ALA A 63 -1.43 27.47 -22.63
N ALA A 64 -0.91 28.28 -21.71
CA ALA A 64 -1.41 29.63 -21.45
C ALA A 64 -0.30 30.67 -21.67
N ALA A 65 0.22 30.76 -22.90
CA ALA A 65 0.72 32.01 -23.40
C ALA A 65 -0.41 32.61 -24.26
N PRO A 66 -1.30 33.46 -23.73
CA PRO A 66 -2.09 34.30 -24.61
C PRO A 66 -1.09 35.17 -25.38
N ALA A 67 -1.17 35.08 -26.70
CA ALA A 67 -0.34 35.81 -27.63
C ALA A 67 -0.20 37.27 -27.22
N ALA A 68 1.03 37.77 -27.25
CA ALA A 68 1.29 39.19 -27.37
C ALA A 68 0.41 39.74 -28.51
N THR A 69 -0.51 40.64 -28.19
CA THR A 69 -1.07 41.52 -29.21
C THR A 69 -0.25 42.80 -29.15
N PRO A 70 0.59 43.10 -30.16
CA PRO A 70 1.18 44.42 -30.27
C PRO A 70 0.15 45.40 -30.83
N ALA A 71 0.35 46.67 -30.49
CA ALA A 71 -0.13 47.89 -31.14
C ALA A 71 -1.52 48.44 -30.76
N GLY A 72 -1.49 49.74 -30.47
CA GLY A 72 -2.59 50.64 -30.15
C GLY A 72 -2.04 51.87 -29.45
#